data_AF-A0A2S0N153-F1
#
_entry.id   AF-A0A2S0N153-F1
#
_cell.length_a   1.000
_cell.length_b   1.000
_cell.length_c   1.000
_cell.angle_alpha   90.00
_cell.angle_beta   90.00
_cell.angle_gamma   90.00
#
_symmetry.space_group_name_H-M   'P 1'
#
loop_
_entity.id
_entity.type
_entity.pdbx_description
1 polymer ?
#
loop_
_entity_poly.entity_id
_entity_poly.type
_entity_poly.pdbx_seq_one_letter_code
_entity_poly.pdbx_strand_id
1 'polypeptide(L)'
;MHPRLIPALAAAALLAACASPPPPAPIDVRPNIPPPGGRCDAGPAQSAIGQNSTARNVEAARVAAGARMARTIRPGQMVTKEYDAERLNLDVDASGRIVAARCG
;
A
#
# COMPACT_ATOMS: atom_id res chain seq x y z
N MET A 1 7.01 -66.77 -21.24
CA MET A 1 5.81 -66.63 -20.38
C MET A 1 6.24 -65.79 -19.18
N HIS A 2 5.79 -64.53 -19.13
CA HIS A 2 6.29 -63.51 -18.19
C HIS A 2 5.56 -63.61 -16.85
N PRO A 3 6.25 -63.76 -15.71
CA PRO A 3 5.64 -63.51 -14.42
C PRO A 3 5.59 -62.00 -14.17
N ARG A 4 4.40 -61.51 -13.83
CA ARG A 4 4.13 -60.12 -13.46
C ARG A 4 4.71 -59.84 -12.08
N LEU A 5 5.68 -58.93 -11.99
CA LEU A 5 6.14 -58.36 -10.72
C LEU A 5 5.48 -56.99 -10.51
N ILE A 6 4.69 -56.94 -9.43
CA ILE A 6 3.80 -55.88 -8.99
C ILE A 6 4.65 -54.71 -8.44
N PRO A 7 4.32 -53.44 -8.77
CA PRO A 7 5.17 -52.29 -8.47
C PRO A 7 5.09 -51.93 -6.98
N ALA A 8 6.18 -52.13 -6.24
CA ALA A 8 6.35 -51.71 -4.85
C ALA A 8 6.72 -50.23 -4.73
N LEU A 9 5.91 -49.32 -5.30
CA LEU A 9 6.23 -47.89 -5.34
C LEU A 9 5.03 -46.97 -5.01
N ALA A 10 4.27 -47.30 -3.98
CA ALA A 10 3.05 -46.55 -3.63
C ALA A 10 2.90 -46.21 -2.13
N ALA A 11 4.00 -45.96 -1.40
CA ALA A 11 3.92 -45.72 0.05
C ALA A 11 4.80 -44.59 0.62
N ALA A 12 5.28 -43.63 -0.18
CA ALA A 12 6.21 -42.60 0.30
C ALA A 12 5.74 -41.14 0.22
N ALA A 13 4.46 -40.86 -0.08
CA ALA A 13 4.00 -39.50 -0.42
C ALA A 13 3.07 -38.79 0.60
N LEU A 14 3.02 -39.22 1.86
CA LEU A 14 2.03 -38.68 2.84
C LEU A 14 2.60 -37.83 4.00
N LEU A 15 3.85 -37.33 3.94
CA LEU A 15 4.44 -36.58 5.06
C LEU A 15 4.59 -35.04 4.89
N ALA A 16 4.01 -34.42 3.86
CA ALA A 16 4.26 -32.99 3.57
C ALA A 16 3.16 -32.00 4.02
N ALA A 17 2.36 -32.30 5.06
CA ALA A 17 1.17 -31.49 5.39
C ALA A 17 1.20 -30.70 6.72
N CYS A 18 2.27 -30.75 7.52
CA CYS A 18 2.34 -30.03 8.81
C CYS A 18 3.26 -28.80 8.77
N ALA A 19 3.10 -27.92 7.78
CA ALA A 19 3.73 -26.60 7.82
C ALA A 19 2.74 -25.59 8.43
N SER A 20 2.92 -25.29 9.71
CA SER A 20 2.16 -24.22 10.39
C SER A 20 2.53 -22.86 9.79
N PRO A 21 1.57 -21.98 9.51
CA PRO A 21 1.87 -20.63 9.04
C PRO A 21 2.69 -19.88 10.10
N PRO A 22 3.64 -19.03 9.69
CA PRO A 22 4.40 -18.22 10.63
C PRO A 22 3.44 -17.31 11.42
N PRO A 23 3.75 -17.04 12.70
CA PRO A 23 2.94 -16.14 13.50
C PRO A 23 2.84 -14.76 12.83
N PRO A 24 1.70 -14.06 12.97
CA PRO A 24 1.54 -12.72 12.45
C PRO A 24 2.65 -11.82 12.98
N ALA A 25 3.21 -11.00 12.10
CA ALA A 25 4.24 -10.05 12.48
C ALA A 25 3.74 -9.12 13.60
N PRO A 26 4.61 -8.73 14.55
CA PRO A 26 4.25 -7.79 15.61
C PRO A 26 3.68 -6.50 15.01
N ILE A 27 2.50 -6.08 15.48
CA ILE A 27 1.95 -4.77 15.15
C ILE A 27 2.73 -3.74 15.97
N ASP A 28 3.46 -2.86 15.30
CA ASP A 28 4.14 -1.75 15.94
C ASP A 28 3.10 -0.70 16.40
N VAL A 29 2.74 -0.76 17.69
CA VAL A 29 1.80 0.20 18.32
C VAL A 29 2.58 1.39 18.85
N ARG A 30 3.32 2.08 17.97
CA ARG A 30 3.85 3.40 18.28
C ARG A 30 2.73 4.43 18.14
N PRO A 31 2.63 5.42 19.04
CA PRO A 31 1.73 6.54 18.86
C PRO A 31 2.06 7.23 17.54
N ASN A 32 1.21 7.06 16.52
CA ASN A 32 1.27 7.86 15.30
C ASN A 32 0.69 9.23 15.66
N ILE A 33 1.51 10.06 16.31
CA ILE A 33 1.16 11.47 16.54
C ILE A 33 1.23 12.13 15.16
N PRO A 34 0.09 12.53 14.57
CA PRO A 34 0.13 13.23 13.30
C PRO A 34 0.99 14.48 13.49
N PRO A 35 1.85 14.83 12.51
CA PRO A 35 2.53 16.11 12.57
C PRO A 35 1.47 17.21 12.80
N PRO A 36 1.75 18.21 13.65
CA PRO A 36 0.83 19.34 13.82
C PRO A 36 0.58 19.88 12.41
N GLY A 37 -0.66 19.73 11.94
CA GLY A 37 -1.02 20.04 10.55
C GLY A 37 -0.52 21.43 10.21
N GLY A 38 0.27 21.54 9.15
CA GLY A 38 0.94 22.77 8.77
C GLY A 38 0.72 23.08 7.29
N ARG A 39 1.45 24.09 6.81
CA ARG A 39 1.51 24.40 5.40
C ARG A 39 2.10 23.21 4.65
N CYS A 40 1.32 22.66 3.73
CA CYS A 40 1.74 21.55 2.88
C CYS A 40 2.99 21.93 2.06
N ASP A 41 3.96 21.03 2.04
CA ASP A 41 5.09 21.01 1.11
C ASP A 41 5.05 19.73 0.25
N ALA A 42 4.85 19.89 -1.06
CA ALA A 42 4.73 18.75 -1.96
C ALA A 42 6.09 18.08 -2.27
N GLY A 43 7.22 18.72 -1.98
CA GLY A 43 8.56 18.23 -2.33
C GLY A 43 8.85 16.83 -1.76
N PRO A 44 8.76 16.62 -0.43
CA PRO A 44 8.97 15.30 0.16
C PRO A 44 7.95 14.23 -0.28
N ALA A 45 6.72 14.65 -0.60
CA ALA A 45 5.65 13.77 -1.05
C ALA A 45 5.80 13.28 -2.51
N GLN A 46 6.73 13.85 -3.30
CA GLN A 46 7.02 13.35 -4.65
C GLN A 46 7.48 11.89 -4.65
N SER A 47 8.04 11.40 -3.53
CA SER A 47 8.41 10.00 -3.34
C SER A 47 7.23 9.01 -3.46
N ALA A 48 6.00 9.49 -3.33
CA ALA A 48 4.79 8.69 -3.48
C ALA A 48 4.42 8.41 -4.96
N ILE A 49 4.96 9.16 -5.92
CA ILE A 49 4.69 8.95 -7.34
C ILE A 49 5.19 7.56 -7.77
N GLY A 50 4.35 6.83 -8.49
CA GLY A 50 4.61 5.44 -8.87
C GLY A 50 4.21 4.40 -7.81
N GLN A 51 3.83 4.81 -6.61
CA GLN A 51 3.28 3.91 -5.59
C GLN A 51 1.77 3.72 -5.78
N ASN A 52 1.24 2.59 -5.31
CA ASN A 52 -0.21 2.39 -5.23
C ASN A 52 -0.81 3.30 -4.15
N SER A 53 -2.00 3.85 -4.37
CA SER A 53 -2.71 4.72 -3.43
C SER A 53 -3.36 3.96 -2.26
N THR A 54 -2.60 3.08 -1.62
CA THR A 54 -3.03 2.39 -0.40
C THR A 54 -3.12 3.37 0.76
N ALA A 55 -3.93 3.08 1.77
CA ALA A 55 -4.04 3.93 2.96
C ALA A 55 -2.67 4.23 3.60
N ARG A 56 -1.78 3.23 3.64
CA ARG A 56 -0.40 3.37 4.11
C ARG A 56 0.39 4.40 3.30
N ASN A 57 0.34 4.32 1.98
CA ASN A 57 1.13 5.20 1.10
C ASN A 57 0.58 6.62 1.08
N VAL A 58 -0.75 6.78 1.10
CA VAL A 58 -1.41 8.09 1.21
C VAL A 58 -1.05 8.77 2.53
N GLU A 59 -1.09 8.03 3.63
CA GLU A 59 -0.73 8.55 4.95
C GLU A 59 0.76 8.91 5.04
N ALA A 60 1.64 8.05 4.51
CA ALA A 60 3.07 8.36 4.44
C ALA A 60 3.34 9.63 3.64
N ALA A 61 2.67 9.82 2.50
CA ALA A 61 2.79 11.03 1.68
C ALA A 61 2.25 12.27 2.41
N ARG A 62 1.12 12.15 3.11
CA ARG A 62 0.54 13.23 3.93
C ARG A 62 1.51 13.69 5.00
N VAL A 63 2.08 12.74 5.75
CA VAL A 63 3.06 13.00 6.82
C VAL A 63 4.33 13.62 6.23
N ALA A 64 4.85 13.08 5.13
CA ALA A 64 6.01 13.62 4.44
C ALA A 64 5.77 15.08 3.99
N ALA A 65 4.56 15.40 3.51
CA ALA A 65 4.20 16.75 3.11
C ALA A 65 3.96 17.72 4.28
N GLY A 66 3.92 17.24 5.52
CA GLY A 66 3.46 18.04 6.67
C GLY A 66 2.00 18.48 6.57
N ALA A 67 1.21 17.85 5.69
CA ALA A 67 -0.16 18.24 5.41
C ALA A 67 -1.10 17.78 6.53
N ARG A 68 -2.10 18.61 6.86
CA ARG A 68 -3.17 18.23 7.80
C ARG A 68 -4.03 17.11 7.23
N MET A 69 -4.24 17.10 5.91
CA MET A 69 -5.02 16.07 5.24
C MET A 69 -4.49 15.74 3.84
N ALA A 70 -4.86 14.56 3.35
CA ALA A 70 -4.61 14.15 1.97
C ALA A 70 -5.91 13.78 1.26
N ARG A 71 -6.04 14.17 -0.01
CA ARG A 71 -7.16 13.82 -0.89
C ARG A 71 -6.63 13.08 -2.11
N THR A 72 -7.12 11.87 -2.32
CA THR A 72 -6.87 11.13 -3.57
C THR A 72 -7.88 11.55 -4.63
N ILE A 73 -7.42 11.88 -5.83
CA ILE A 73 -8.24 12.31 -6.97
C ILE A 73 -8.11 11.29 -8.09
N ARG A 74 -9.23 10.67 -8.47
CA ARG A 74 -9.28 9.67 -9.54
C ARG A 74 -9.49 10.31 -10.92
N PRO A 75 -9.17 9.61 -12.01
CA PRO A 75 -9.47 10.10 -13.36
C PRO A 75 -10.97 10.38 -13.52
N GLY A 76 -11.30 11.56 -14.06
CA GLY A 76 -12.69 11.99 -14.26
C GLY A 76 -13.44 12.39 -12.98
N GLN A 77 -12.80 12.32 -11.81
CA GLN A 77 -13.42 12.78 -10.57
C GLN A 77 -13.60 14.30 -10.61
N MET A 78 -14.85 14.74 -10.59
CA MET A 78 -15.18 16.15 -10.47
C MET A 78 -14.79 16.64 -9.08
N VAL A 79 -13.88 17.60 -9.05
CA VAL A 79 -13.46 18.30 -7.83
C VAL A 79 -13.50 19.80 -8.10
N THR A 80 -13.87 20.55 -7.08
CA THR A 80 -13.76 22.01 -7.08
C THR A 80 -12.28 22.41 -6.96
N LYS A 81 -11.96 23.61 -7.46
CA LYS A 81 -10.58 24.16 -7.50
C LYS A 81 -10.32 25.13 -6.35
N GLU A 82 -10.89 24.87 -5.19
CA GLU A 82 -10.54 25.61 -3.98
C GLU A 82 -9.11 25.30 -3.56
N TYR A 83 -8.40 26.30 -3.06
CA TYR A 83 -7.07 26.15 -2.50
C TYR A 83 -7.15 25.98 -0.97
N ASP A 84 -6.60 24.88 -0.46
CA ASP A 84 -6.38 24.58 0.94
C ASP A 84 -4.89 24.36 1.19
N ALA A 85 -4.25 25.30 1.90
CA ALA A 85 -2.81 25.29 2.13
C ALA A 85 -2.33 24.11 3.00
N GLU A 86 -3.25 23.43 3.70
CA GLU A 86 -2.94 22.30 4.59
C GLU A 86 -3.25 20.95 3.95
N ARG A 87 -3.67 20.93 2.68
CA ARG A 87 -4.10 19.74 1.97
C ARG A 87 -3.08 19.30 0.92
N LEU A 88 -2.77 18.02 0.96
CA LEU A 88 -2.08 17.31 -0.12
C LEU A 88 -3.13 16.70 -1.06
N ASN A 89 -3.06 16.96 -2.35
CA ASN A 89 -3.78 16.19 -3.36
C ASN A 89 -2.83 15.17 -4.00
N LEU A 90 -3.32 13.93 -4.13
CA LEU A 90 -2.66 12.85 -4.85
C LEU A 90 -3.54 12.48 -6.04
N ASP A 91 -3.12 12.84 -7.25
CA ASP A 91 -3.81 12.41 -8.47
C ASP A 91 -3.35 10.97 -8.78
N VAL A 92 -4.30 10.08 -9.09
CA VAL A 92 -4.03 8.68 -9.42
C VAL A 92 -4.49 8.35 -10.83
N ASP A 93 -3.85 7.36 -11.44
CA ASP A 93 -4.31 6.79 -12.71
C ASP A 93 -5.46 5.79 -12.53
N ALA A 94 -5.91 5.18 -13.63
CA ALA A 94 -7.00 4.20 -13.63
C ALA A 94 -6.68 2.92 -12.85
N SER A 95 -5.38 2.60 -12.67
CA SER A 95 -4.92 1.46 -11.87
C SER A 95 -4.78 1.79 -10.38
N GLY A 96 -4.99 3.05 -9.98
CA GLY A 96 -4.81 3.50 -8.60
C GLY A 96 -3.35 3.79 -8.24
N ARG A 97 -2.46 3.95 -9.24
CA ARG A 97 -1.08 4.39 -9.02
C ARG A 97 -1.03 5.91 -8.97
N ILE A 98 -0.31 6.44 -7.99
CA ILE A 98 -0.11 7.90 -7.82
C ILE A 98 0.74 8.42 -8.97
N VAL A 99 0.25 9.44 -9.67
CA VAL A 99 0.93 10.07 -10.81
C VAL A 99 1.32 11.53 -10.55
N ALA A 100 0.69 12.18 -9.57
CA ALA A 100 1.07 13.51 -9.14
C ALA A 100 0.78 13.73 -7.65
N ALA A 101 1.57 14.60 -7.03
CA ALA A 101 1.39 15.08 -5.66
C ALA A 101 1.50 16.61 -5.64
N ARG A 102 0.47 17.30 -5.14
CA ARG A 102 0.40 18.77 -5.14
C ARG A 102 -0.36 19.32 -3.93
N CYS A 103 0.12 20.43 -3.38
CA CYS A 103 -0.58 21.12 -2.31
C CYS A 103 -1.72 21.99 -2.84
N GLY A 104 -2.81 22.08 -2.07
CA GLY A 104 -3.95 22.94 -2.38
C GLY A 104 -5.29 22.25 -2.18
#